data_AF-A0A847VNF1-F1
#
_entry.id   AF-A0A847VNF1-F1
#
_cell.length_a   1.000
_cell.length_b   1.000
_cell.length_c   1.000
_cell.angle_alpha   90.00
_cell.angle_beta   90.00
_cell.angle_gamma   90.00
#
_symmetry.space_group_name_H-M   'P 1'
#
loop_
_entity.id
_entity.type
_entity.pdbx_description
1 polymer ?
#
loop_
_entity_poly.entity_id
_entity_poly.type
_entity_poly.pdbx_seq_one_letter_code
_entity_poly.pdbx_strand_id
1 'polypeptide(L)'
;MKAPAAPGSDAAFEEKRLDELVTYSVALRPQMVAAALVIAAVVWDGGQPAARVAAWLAFALGVRELRAAWLLRLRAAQATPLGPRLRLATVLSFALGAGYGSVALFMPALDTAHRALLTMLLLSLGAGAISTTYTLLPAFVAFGLALTLPAAAVWALDGGWLGLGVALLVAMFLGVQVRFARQTFGMFVQAYRMGRRNDELLAELGAEREKLRQARDAAVAADLAKSRFLASASHDLRQPLQSLMLNSGALARQPLDASTRGIAVDMAAGIEALGRMLEGLLDISRLDAGSVGAELRSLRLARLLAGMCSASKGRRAPGDSGSSWSAPRRWR
;
A
#
# COMPACT_ATOMS: atom_id res chain seq x y z
N MET A 1 -14.54 -6.66 -16.68
CA MET A 1 -13.76 -5.56 -16.07
C MET A 1 -14.47 -4.25 -16.36
N LYS A 2 -15.04 -3.60 -15.34
CA LYS A 2 -15.70 -2.30 -15.47
C LYS A 2 -14.61 -1.23 -15.52
N ALA A 3 -14.57 -0.42 -16.58
CA ALA A 3 -13.57 0.63 -16.73
C ALA A 3 -13.58 1.56 -15.49
N PRO A 4 -12.42 1.96 -14.95
CA PRO A 4 -12.37 2.87 -13.82
C PRO A 4 -13.00 4.20 -14.21
N ALA A 5 -14.02 4.60 -13.46
CA ALA A 5 -14.77 5.84 -13.70
C ALA A 5 -13.82 7.04 -13.71
N ALA A 6 -14.06 7.98 -14.63
CA ALA A 6 -13.28 9.20 -14.71
C ALA A 6 -13.32 9.94 -13.36
N PRO A 7 -12.19 10.46 -12.84
CA PRO A 7 -12.08 10.96 -11.47
C PRO A 7 -12.94 12.19 -11.13
N GLY A 8 -13.63 12.78 -12.12
CA GLY A 8 -14.66 13.81 -11.89
C GLY A 8 -16.00 13.26 -11.43
N SER A 9 -16.18 11.93 -11.34
CA SER A 9 -17.43 11.30 -10.86
C SER A 9 -17.28 10.53 -9.55
N ASP A 10 -16.11 10.57 -8.91
CA ASP A 10 -15.89 9.94 -7.61
C ASP A 10 -16.35 10.88 -6.49
N ALA A 11 -17.54 10.61 -5.94
CA ALA A 11 -18.13 11.42 -4.87
C ALA A 11 -17.20 11.52 -3.64
N ALA A 12 -16.38 10.49 -3.36
CA ALA A 12 -15.45 10.51 -2.24
C ALA A 12 -14.27 11.48 -2.49
N PHE A 13 -13.79 11.54 -3.73
CA PHE A 13 -12.76 12.51 -4.12
C PHE A 13 -13.29 13.94 -3.99
N GLU A 14 -14.50 14.20 -4.49
CA GLU A 14 -15.10 15.53 -4.45
C GLU A 14 -15.45 15.97 -3.01
N GLU A 15 -15.90 15.07 -2.13
CA GLU A 15 -16.09 15.36 -0.71
C GLU A 15 -14.75 15.70 -0.04
N LYS A 16 -13.67 14.95 -0.35
CA LYS A 16 -12.32 15.24 0.16
C LYS A 16 -11.84 16.64 -0.26
N ARG A 17 -12.11 17.07 -1.49
CA ARG A 17 -11.74 18.42 -1.97
C ARG A 17 -12.41 19.52 -1.13
N LEU A 18 -13.68 19.34 -0.79
CA LEU A 18 -14.43 20.28 0.04
C LEU A 18 -13.91 20.27 1.49
N ASP A 19 -13.64 19.08 2.04
CA ASP A 19 -13.11 18.92 3.41
C ASP A 19 -11.76 19.61 3.62
N GLU A 20 -10.84 19.46 2.66
CA GLU A 20 -9.56 20.15 2.63
C GLU A 20 -9.75 21.67 2.63
N LEU A 21 -10.65 22.20 1.78
CA LEU A 21 -10.95 23.64 1.74
C LEU A 21 -11.46 24.15 3.09
N VAL A 22 -12.37 23.42 3.75
CA VAL A 22 -12.89 23.80 5.07
C VAL A 22 -11.77 23.80 6.11
N THR A 23 -10.94 22.76 6.12
CA THR A 23 -9.83 22.61 7.06
C THR A 23 -8.85 23.79 6.98
N TYR A 24 -8.42 24.15 5.78
CA TYR A 24 -7.53 25.31 5.58
C TYR A 24 -8.21 26.65 5.88
N SER A 25 -9.53 26.78 5.65
CA SER A 25 -10.26 28.01 5.95
C SER A 25 -10.28 28.36 7.45
N VAL A 26 -10.23 27.34 8.32
CA VAL A 26 -10.17 27.51 9.77
C VAL A 26 -8.73 27.70 10.24
N ALA A 27 -7.80 26.87 9.73
CA ALA A 27 -6.39 26.90 10.14
C ALA A 27 -5.71 28.25 9.88
N LEU A 28 -6.10 28.95 8.81
CA LEU A 28 -5.47 30.22 8.42
C LEU A 28 -6.18 31.49 8.93
N ARG A 29 -7.07 31.34 9.90
CA ARG A 29 -7.71 32.46 10.58
C ARG A 29 -6.71 33.54 11.05
N PRO A 30 -5.60 33.22 11.74
CA PRO A 30 -4.70 34.25 12.24
C PRO A 30 -3.97 35.00 11.12
N GLN A 31 -3.51 34.33 10.06
CA GLN A 31 -2.84 35.02 8.94
C GLN A 31 -3.78 35.98 8.20
N MET A 32 -5.04 35.57 8.00
CA MET A 32 -6.04 36.42 7.34
C MET A 32 -6.36 37.67 8.17
N VAL A 33 -6.53 37.51 9.49
CA VAL A 33 -6.76 38.63 10.40
C VAL A 33 -5.54 39.57 10.42
N ALA A 34 -4.33 39.02 10.50
CA ALA A 34 -3.10 39.80 10.43
C ALA A 34 -3.00 40.58 9.10
N ALA A 35 -3.30 39.95 7.97
CA ALA A 35 -3.31 40.63 6.67
C ALA A 35 -4.33 41.79 6.63
N ALA A 36 -5.54 41.58 7.16
CA ALA A 36 -6.56 42.63 7.23
C ALA A 36 -6.11 43.81 8.11
N LEU A 37 -5.46 43.53 9.25
CA LEU A 37 -4.91 44.57 10.13
C LEU A 37 -3.79 45.36 9.47
N VAL A 38 -2.86 44.69 8.79
CA VAL A 38 -1.78 45.36 8.06
C VAL A 38 -2.33 46.23 6.92
N ILE A 39 -3.29 45.71 6.15
CA ILE A 39 -3.95 46.49 5.10
C ILE A 39 -4.65 47.72 5.70
N ALA A 40 -5.40 47.56 6.79
CA ALA A 40 -6.07 48.66 7.47
C ALA A 40 -5.07 49.71 7.97
N ALA A 41 -3.92 49.29 8.51
CA ALA A 41 -2.87 50.19 8.95
C ALA A 41 -2.28 51.00 7.79
N VAL A 42 -2.01 50.37 6.64
CA VAL A 42 -1.53 51.08 5.44
C VAL A 42 -2.56 52.10 4.94
N VAL A 43 -3.85 51.75 4.92
CA VAL A 43 -4.91 52.67 4.48
C VAL A 43 -5.07 53.85 5.46
N TRP A 44 -4.94 53.58 6.77
CA TRP A 44 -4.97 54.61 7.81
C TRP A 44 -3.79 55.58 7.68
N ASP A 45 -2.57 55.07 7.55
CA ASP A 45 -1.34 55.85 7.41
C ASP A 45 -1.41 56.78 6.18
N GLY A 46 -2.04 56.30 5.11
CA GLY A 46 -2.35 57.08 3.91
C GLY A 46 -3.41 58.19 4.09
N GLY A 47 -3.79 58.51 5.33
CA GLY A 47 -4.64 59.66 5.66
C GLY A 47 -6.14 59.43 5.56
N GLN A 48 -6.60 58.18 5.44
CA GLN A 48 -8.03 57.89 5.37
C GLN A 48 -8.73 58.05 6.74
N PRO A 49 -9.98 58.53 6.76
CA PRO A 49 -10.72 58.68 8.01
C PRO A 49 -10.87 57.36 8.77
N ALA A 50 -10.64 57.45 10.07
CA ALA A 50 -10.70 56.34 11.01
C ALA A 50 -11.93 55.44 10.88
N ALA A 51 -13.09 56.08 10.79
CA ALA A 51 -14.38 55.40 10.70
C ALA A 51 -14.48 54.55 9.43
N ARG A 52 -13.91 55.01 8.29
CA ARG A 52 -13.96 54.27 7.02
C ARG A 52 -13.03 53.06 7.05
N VAL A 53 -11.84 53.21 7.61
CA VAL A 53 -10.88 52.11 7.78
C VAL A 53 -11.43 51.04 8.72
N ALA A 54 -11.99 51.44 9.86
CA ALA A 54 -12.62 50.53 10.82
C ALA A 54 -13.84 49.82 10.22
N ALA A 55 -14.68 50.53 9.45
CA ALA A 55 -15.81 49.93 8.75
C ALA A 55 -15.36 48.88 7.72
N TRP A 56 -14.31 49.17 6.95
CA TRP A 56 -13.75 48.21 5.99
C TRP A 56 -13.15 46.99 6.71
N LEU A 57 -12.41 47.19 7.79
CA LEU A 57 -11.83 46.10 8.58
C LEU A 57 -12.93 45.19 9.14
N ALA A 58 -13.98 45.77 9.73
CA ALA A 58 -15.14 45.03 10.23
C ALA A 58 -15.85 44.26 9.11
N PHE A 59 -16.00 44.87 7.93
CA PHE A 59 -16.57 44.22 6.76
C PHE A 59 -15.72 43.03 6.27
N ALA A 60 -14.41 43.22 6.07
CA ALA A 60 -13.51 42.16 5.59
C ALA A 60 -13.44 40.98 6.56
N LEU A 61 -13.37 41.25 7.87
CA LEU A 61 -13.41 40.21 8.91
C LEU A 61 -14.79 39.54 8.97
N GLY A 62 -15.88 40.30 8.86
CA GLY A 62 -17.25 39.78 8.86
C GLY A 62 -17.50 38.81 7.69
N VAL A 63 -17.08 39.17 6.47
CA VAL A 63 -17.14 38.29 5.30
C VAL A 63 -16.35 37.00 5.53
N ARG A 64 -15.18 37.09 6.17
CA ARG A 64 -14.35 35.94 6.50
C ARG A 64 -15.02 35.00 7.52
N GLU A 65 -15.58 35.54 8.61
CA GLU A 65 -16.30 34.76 9.62
C GLU A 65 -17.55 34.10 9.03
N LEU A 66 -18.31 34.86 8.24
CA LEU A 66 -19.51 34.35 7.56
C LEU A 66 -19.14 33.21 6.63
N ARG A 67 -18.10 33.38 5.80
CA ARG A 67 -17.58 32.31 4.93
C ARG A 67 -17.21 31.06 5.73
N ALA A 68 -16.44 31.21 6.80
CA ALA A 68 -16.00 30.07 7.61
C ALA A 68 -17.20 29.32 8.23
N ALA A 69 -18.18 30.05 8.77
CA ALA A 69 -19.41 29.47 9.32
C ALA A 69 -20.21 28.71 8.26
N TRP A 70 -20.36 29.27 7.06
CA TRP A 70 -21.07 28.60 5.96
C TRP A 70 -20.32 27.39 5.41
N LEU A 71 -18.99 27.42 5.31
CA LEU A 71 -18.19 26.26 4.91
C LEU A 71 -18.30 25.12 5.94
N LEU A 72 -18.29 25.42 7.24
CA LEU A 72 -18.53 24.43 8.30
C LEU A 72 -19.95 23.83 8.22
N ARG A 73 -20.97 24.66 7.95
CA ARG A 73 -22.34 24.18 7.70
C ARG A 73 -22.40 23.27 6.48
N LEU A 74 -21.68 23.60 5.41
CA LEU A 74 -21.62 22.76 4.21
C LEU A 74 -20.94 21.42 4.49
N ARG A 75 -19.91 21.37 5.33
CA ARG A 75 -19.26 20.12 5.78
C ARG A 75 -20.24 19.23 6.55
N ALA A 76 -21.06 19.82 7.43
CA ALA A 76 -22.06 19.09 8.21
C ALA A 76 -23.26 18.61 7.37
N ALA A 77 -23.59 19.32 6.28
CA ALA A 77 -24.75 19.03 5.43
C ALA A 77 -24.51 17.91 4.40
N GLN A 78 -24.09 16.72 4.86
CA GLN A 78 -23.81 15.55 3.99
C GLN A 78 -25.05 15.08 3.19
N ALA A 79 -26.26 15.40 3.64
CA ALA A 79 -27.51 15.07 2.96
C ALA A 79 -27.74 15.90 1.68
N THR A 80 -27.04 17.03 1.50
CA THR A 80 -27.20 17.86 0.30
C THR A 80 -26.36 17.36 -0.87
N PRO A 81 -26.88 17.37 -2.11
CA PRO A 81 -26.12 16.98 -3.28
C PRO A 81 -24.83 17.80 -3.42
N LEU A 82 -23.78 17.15 -3.92
CA LEU A 82 -22.43 17.69 -3.88
C LEU A 82 -22.21 18.89 -4.83
N GLY A 83 -22.85 18.88 -5.99
CA GLY A 83 -22.73 19.96 -6.99
C GLY A 83 -23.11 21.35 -6.45
N PRO A 84 -24.31 21.54 -5.86
CA PRO A 84 -24.69 22.79 -5.21
C PRO A 84 -23.73 23.24 -4.10
N ARG A 85 -23.22 22.30 -3.28
CA ARG A 85 -22.24 22.62 -2.22
C ARG A 85 -20.95 23.20 -2.80
N LEU A 86 -20.43 22.62 -3.88
CA LEU A 86 -19.24 23.11 -4.57
C LEU A 86 -19.44 24.48 -5.23
N ARG A 87 -20.63 24.73 -5.82
CA ARG A 87 -20.98 26.06 -6.37
C ARG A 87 -21.03 27.10 -5.26
N LEU A 88 -21.68 26.78 -4.13
CA LEU A 88 -21.74 27.70 -3.00
C LEU A 88 -20.35 27.96 -2.41
N ALA A 89 -19.49 26.94 -2.28
CA ALA A 89 -18.09 27.13 -1.87
C ALA A 89 -17.32 28.08 -2.80
N THR A 90 -17.59 28.03 -4.10
CA THR A 90 -17.03 28.95 -5.11
C THR A 90 -17.52 30.38 -4.89
N VAL A 91 -18.83 30.57 -4.68
CA VAL A 91 -19.43 31.88 -4.38
C VAL A 91 -18.88 32.46 -3.07
N LEU A 92 -18.75 31.65 -2.03
CA LEU A 92 -18.17 32.09 -0.75
C LEU A 92 -16.70 32.49 -0.90
N SER A 93 -15.95 31.83 -1.80
CA SER A 93 -14.55 32.17 -2.07
C SER A 93 -14.43 33.46 -2.89
N PHE A 94 -15.34 33.69 -3.84
CA PHE A 94 -15.49 34.99 -4.49
C PHE A 94 -15.80 36.09 -3.47
N ALA A 95 -16.75 35.87 -2.56
CA ALA A 95 -17.13 36.86 -1.55
C ALA A 95 -15.94 37.25 -0.66
N LEU A 96 -15.09 36.30 -0.26
CA LEU A 96 -13.85 36.58 0.46
C LEU A 96 -12.89 37.43 -0.37
N GLY A 97 -12.69 37.07 -1.64
CA GLY A 97 -11.82 37.82 -2.55
C GLY A 97 -12.32 39.25 -2.73
N ALA A 98 -13.63 39.44 -2.92
CA ALA A 98 -14.26 40.75 -3.01
C ALA A 98 -14.16 41.53 -1.68
N GLY A 99 -14.25 40.85 -0.54
CA GLY A 99 -14.07 41.44 0.78
C GLY A 99 -12.72 42.14 0.92
N TYR A 100 -11.62 41.44 0.64
CA TYR A 100 -10.28 42.01 0.70
C TYR A 100 -9.97 42.92 -0.50
N GLY A 101 -10.42 42.56 -1.71
CA GLY A 101 -10.23 43.34 -2.94
C GLY A 101 -10.95 44.68 -2.93
N SER A 102 -12.01 44.83 -2.11
CA SER A 102 -12.71 46.11 -1.91
C SER A 102 -11.82 47.23 -1.35
N VAL A 103 -10.62 46.91 -0.81
CA VAL A 103 -9.63 47.93 -0.41
C VAL A 103 -9.24 48.84 -1.57
N ALA A 104 -9.39 48.39 -2.82
CA ALA A 104 -9.16 49.19 -4.02
C ALA A 104 -10.01 50.47 -4.05
N LEU A 105 -11.13 50.55 -3.32
CA LEU A 105 -11.94 51.77 -3.20
C LEU A 105 -11.18 52.93 -2.51
N PHE A 106 -10.18 52.63 -1.68
CA PHE A 106 -9.34 53.65 -1.04
C PHE A 106 -8.18 54.10 -1.94
N MET A 107 -7.73 53.25 -2.86
CA MET A 107 -6.52 53.47 -3.65
C MET A 107 -6.50 54.80 -4.41
N PRO A 108 -7.58 55.26 -5.08
CA PRO A 108 -7.57 56.54 -5.80
C PRO A 108 -7.24 57.76 -4.93
N ALA A 109 -7.48 57.70 -3.62
CA ALA A 109 -7.20 58.78 -2.68
C ALA A 109 -5.83 58.65 -1.98
N LEU A 110 -5.07 57.59 -2.29
CA LEU A 110 -3.75 57.32 -1.74
C LEU A 110 -2.64 57.73 -2.73
N ASP A 111 -1.45 57.99 -2.21
CA ASP A 111 -0.26 58.22 -3.03
C ASP A 111 0.23 56.92 -3.71
N THR A 112 1.21 57.05 -4.62
CA THR A 112 1.73 55.91 -5.39
C THR A 112 2.39 54.85 -4.49
N ALA A 113 3.02 55.25 -3.39
CA ALA A 113 3.71 54.33 -2.48
C ALA A 113 2.72 53.44 -1.73
N HIS A 114 1.69 54.02 -1.11
CA HIS A 114 0.64 53.27 -0.42
C HIS A 114 -0.14 52.38 -1.39
N ARG A 115 -0.44 52.87 -2.60
CA ARG A 115 -1.05 52.04 -3.66
C ARG A 115 -0.20 50.82 -3.99
N ALA A 116 1.10 51.00 -4.19
CA ALA A 116 2.03 49.92 -4.50
C ALA A 116 2.07 48.87 -3.37
N LEU A 117 2.18 49.32 -2.12
CA LEU A 117 2.17 48.46 -0.93
C LEU A 117 0.87 47.64 -0.84
N LEU A 118 -0.29 48.26 -1.06
CA LEU A 118 -1.58 47.54 -1.09
C LEU A 118 -1.61 46.47 -2.17
N THR A 119 -1.15 46.78 -3.40
CA THR A 119 -1.05 45.76 -4.46
C THR A 119 -0.13 44.61 -4.07
N MET A 120 1.04 44.89 -3.47
CA MET A 120 1.97 43.84 -3.02
C MET A 120 1.35 42.94 -1.93
N LEU A 121 0.60 43.52 -0.99
CA LEU A 121 -0.12 42.78 0.04
C LEU A 121 -1.23 41.91 -0.57
N LEU A 122 -2.01 42.44 -1.51
CA LEU A 122 -3.07 41.70 -2.20
C LEU A 122 -2.49 40.54 -3.04
N LEU A 123 -1.39 40.77 -3.77
CA LEU A 123 -0.70 39.73 -4.54
C LEU A 123 -0.17 38.63 -3.62
N SER A 124 0.40 39.00 -2.47
CA SER A 124 0.91 38.05 -1.47
C SER A 124 -0.22 37.22 -0.85
N LEU A 125 -1.36 37.84 -0.56
CA LEU A 125 -2.55 37.14 -0.07
C LEU A 125 -3.12 36.17 -1.12
N GLY A 126 -3.10 36.58 -2.38
CA GLY A 126 -3.41 35.73 -3.54
C GLY A 126 -2.52 34.49 -3.57
N ALA A 127 -1.21 34.68 -3.48
CA ALA A 127 -0.22 33.60 -3.49
C ALA A 127 -0.44 32.61 -2.34
N GLY A 128 -0.75 33.09 -1.13
CA GLY A 128 -1.13 32.24 0.00
C GLY A 128 -2.39 31.39 -0.25
N ALA A 129 -3.32 31.87 -1.10
CA ALA A 129 -4.53 31.12 -1.43
C ALA A 129 -4.27 29.87 -2.28
N ILE A 130 -3.12 29.79 -2.95
CA ILE A 130 -2.69 28.59 -3.67
C ILE A 130 -2.60 27.40 -2.73
N SER A 131 -2.13 27.58 -1.50
CA SER A 131 -1.97 26.45 -0.56
C SER A 131 -3.28 26.00 0.08
N THR A 132 -4.40 26.67 -0.19
CA THR A 132 -5.64 26.55 0.61
C THR A 132 -6.88 26.29 -0.21
N THR A 133 -6.95 26.88 -1.40
CA THR A 133 -8.14 26.87 -2.26
C THR A 133 -7.85 26.15 -3.59
N TYR A 134 -6.64 25.62 -3.79
CA TYR A 134 -6.27 24.87 -4.99
C TYR A 134 -7.11 23.62 -5.24
N THR A 135 -7.68 23.03 -4.18
CA THR A 135 -8.54 21.84 -4.31
C THR A 135 -9.77 22.14 -5.15
N LEU A 136 -10.25 23.39 -5.18
CA LEU A 136 -11.36 23.85 -6.02
C LEU A 136 -10.89 24.95 -6.98
N LEU A 137 -10.35 24.57 -8.14
CA LEU A 137 -9.83 25.53 -9.12
C LEU A 137 -10.81 26.67 -9.48
N PRO A 138 -12.12 26.44 -9.70
CA PRO A 138 -13.07 27.54 -9.93
C PRO A 138 -13.17 28.51 -8.75
N ALA A 139 -13.10 28.01 -7.51
CA ALA A 139 -13.11 28.84 -6.30
C ALA A 139 -11.84 29.67 -6.17
N PHE A 140 -10.68 29.10 -6.51
CA PHE A 140 -9.40 29.82 -6.54
C PHE A 140 -9.41 30.95 -7.57
N VAL A 141 -9.86 30.67 -8.80
CA VAL A 141 -9.96 31.68 -9.87
C VAL A 141 -10.93 32.78 -9.48
N ALA A 142 -12.10 32.45 -8.93
CA ALA A 142 -13.08 33.43 -8.49
C ALA A 142 -12.55 34.32 -7.35
N PHE A 143 -11.86 33.73 -6.37
CA PHE A 143 -11.18 34.48 -5.30
C PHE A 143 -10.10 35.40 -5.87
N GLY A 144 -9.19 34.88 -6.70
CA GLY A 144 -8.06 35.62 -7.24
C GLY A 144 -8.48 36.79 -8.13
N LEU A 145 -9.51 36.61 -8.96
CA LEU A 145 -10.11 37.67 -9.77
C LEU A 145 -10.72 38.74 -8.87
N ALA A 146 -11.59 38.36 -7.92
CA ALA A 146 -12.24 39.31 -7.03
C ALA A 146 -11.24 40.10 -6.16
N LEU A 147 -10.12 39.48 -5.80
CA LEU A 147 -9.05 40.08 -5.01
C LEU A 147 -8.22 41.10 -5.80
N THR A 148 -7.85 40.78 -7.04
CA THR A 148 -6.82 41.52 -7.79
C THR A 148 -7.37 42.41 -8.90
N LEU A 149 -8.53 42.08 -9.47
CA LEU A 149 -9.13 42.83 -10.57
C LEU A 149 -9.44 44.29 -10.20
N PRO A 150 -10.01 44.60 -9.01
CA PRO A 150 -10.25 46.00 -8.63
C PRO A 150 -8.96 46.82 -8.54
N ALA A 151 -7.89 46.26 -7.98
CA ALA A 151 -6.60 46.95 -7.87
C ALA A 151 -5.95 47.15 -9.25
N ALA A 152 -6.01 46.15 -10.13
CA ALA A 152 -5.53 46.29 -11.51
C ALA A 152 -6.31 47.35 -12.28
N ALA A 153 -7.63 47.44 -12.08
CA ALA A 153 -8.47 48.46 -12.70
C ALA A 153 -8.10 49.87 -12.23
N VAL A 154 -7.84 50.08 -10.94
CA VAL A 154 -7.39 51.39 -10.43
C VAL A 154 -6.08 51.82 -11.10
N TRP A 155 -5.09 50.93 -11.19
CA TRP A 155 -3.82 51.22 -11.87
C TRP A 155 -3.97 51.49 -13.37
N ALA A 156 -4.85 50.77 -14.05
CA ALA A 156 -5.11 50.99 -15.48
C ALA A 156 -5.83 52.33 -15.75
N LEU A 157 -6.77 52.71 -14.86
CA LEU A 157 -7.56 53.94 -14.99
C LEU A 157 -6.79 55.20 -14.60
N ASP A 158 -5.79 55.09 -13.72
CA ASP A 158 -4.88 56.20 -13.34
C ASP A 158 -4.09 56.74 -14.54
N GLY A 159 -3.95 55.92 -15.59
CA GLY A 159 -3.27 56.27 -16.84
C GLY A 159 -1.74 56.22 -16.72
N GLY A 160 -1.07 56.53 -17.83
CA GLY A 160 0.38 56.51 -17.92
C GLY A 160 0.99 55.10 -18.07
N TRP A 161 2.26 55.06 -18.47
CA TRP A 161 2.93 53.79 -18.76
C TRP A 161 3.11 52.93 -17.50
N LEU A 162 3.37 53.56 -16.34
CA LEU A 162 3.59 52.86 -15.08
C LEU A 162 2.32 52.16 -14.60
N GLY A 163 1.17 52.83 -14.65
CA GLY A 163 -0.11 52.24 -14.26
C GLY A 163 -0.51 51.04 -15.14
N LEU A 164 -0.37 51.19 -16.46
CA LEU A 164 -0.55 50.09 -17.40
C LEU A 164 0.43 48.93 -17.14
N GLY A 165 1.70 49.25 -16.86
CA GLY A 165 2.72 48.26 -16.53
C GLY A 165 2.37 47.46 -15.27
N VAL A 166 1.94 48.13 -14.19
CA VAL A 166 1.51 47.47 -12.95
C VAL A 166 0.26 46.62 -13.17
N ALA A 167 -0.75 47.14 -13.91
CA ALA A 167 -1.96 46.37 -14.22
C ALA A 167 -1.65 45.09 -15.02
N LEU A 168 -0.75 45.17 -16.00
CA LEU A 168 -0.27 44.01 -16.76
C LEU A 168 0.49 43.02 -15.86
N LEU A 169 1.35 43.51 -14.96
CA LEU A 169 2.06 42.66 -14.00
C LEU A 169 1.10 41.95 -13.04
N VAL A 170 0.06 42.62 -12.56
CA VAL A 170 -0.99 42.00 -11.71
C VAL A 170 -1.72 40.89 -12.49
N ALA A 171 -2.10 41.16 -13.76
CA ALA A 171 -2.76 40.18 -14.61
C ALA A 171 -1.84 38.98 -14.94
N MET A 172 -0.57 39.24 -15.25
CA MET A 172 0.45 38.21 -15.49
C MET A 172 0.66 37.36 -14.24
N PHE A 173 0.77 37.98 -13.06
CA PHE A 173 0.94 37.28 -11.80
C PHE A 173 -0.28 36.40 -11.47
N LEU A 174 -1.50 36.90 -11.68
CA LEU A 174 -2.71 36.07 -11.55
C LEU A 174 -2.67 34.89 -12.52
N GLY A 175 -2.23 35.09 -13.77
CA GLY A 175 -2.06 34.00 -14.75
C GLY A 175 -1.07 32.93 -14.27
N VAL A 176 0.09 33.35 -13.75
CA VAL A 176 1.10 32.46 -13.16
C VAL A 176 0.52 31.70 -11.96
N GLN A 177 -0.19 32.40 -11.07
CA GLN A 177 -0.83 31.78 -9.93
C GLN A 177 -1.90 30.75 -10.33
N VAL A 178 -2.71 31.03 -11.35
CA VAL A 178 -3.69 30.07 -11.88
C VAL A 178 -2.99 28.86 -12.49
N ARG A 179 -1.89 29.06 -13.23
CA ARG A 179 -1.07 27.94 -13.74
C ARG A 179 -0.53 27.10 -12.58
N PHE A 180 0.01 27.73 -11.55
CA PHE A 180 0.58 27.04 -10.39
C PHE A 180 -0.52 26.32 -9.58
N ALA A 181 -1.68 26.94 -9.37
CA ALA A 181 -2.83 26.28 -8.73
C ALA A 181 -3.33 25.06 -9.52
N ARG A 182 -3.35 25.12 -10.87
CA ARG A 182 -3.63 23.95 -11.72
C ARG A 182 -2.60 22.84 -11.54
N GLN A 183 -1.32 23.20 -11.46
CA GLN A 183 -0.24 22.25 -11.20
C GLN A 183 -0.40 21.58 -9.82
N THR A 184 -0.64 22.35 -8.77
CA THR A 184 -0.86 21.83 -7.40
C THR A 184 -2.09 20.96 -7.32
N PHE A 185 -3.19 21.35 -7.98
CA PHE A 185 -4.37 20.51 -8.10
C PHE A 185 -4.08 19.17 -8.81
N GLY A 186 -3.28 19.21 -9.89
CA GLY A 186 -2.82 18.00 -10.58
C GLY A 186 -2.01 17.06 -9.67
N MET A 187 -1.10 17.61 -8.85
CA MET A 187 -0.34 16.82 -7.87
C MET A 187 -1.25 16.18 -6.81
N PHE A 188 -2.25 16.91 -6.32
CA PHE A 188 -3.24 16.38 -5.37
C PHE A 188 -4.05 15.23 -5.96
N VAL A 189 -4.49 15.37 -7.21
CA VAL A 189 -5.20 14.29 -7.93
C VAL A 189 -4.30 13.05 -8.06
N GLN A 190 -3.01 13.23 -8.39
CA GLN A 190 -2.06 12.11 -8.50
C GLN A 190 -1.83 11.42 -7.16
N ALA A 191 -1.61 12.19 -6.08
CA ALA A 191 -1.43 11.66 -4.74
C ALA A 191 -2.66 10.85 -4.27
N TYR A 192 -3.86 11.36 -4.52
CA TYR A 192 -5.10 10.64 -4.21
C TYR A 192 -5.22 9.30 -4.96
N ARG A 193 -4.92 9.31 -6.28
CA ARG A 193 -4.95 8.09 -7.10
C ARG A 193 -3.90 7.07 -6.65
N MET A 194 -2.72 7.53 -6.25
CA MET A 194 -1.66 6.66 -5.76
C MET A 194 -2.07 5.97 -4.46
N GLY A 195 -2.67 6.71 -3.52
CA GLY A 195 -3.20 6.13 -2.27
C GLY A 195 -4.25 5.04 -2.54
N ARG A 196 -5.24 5.35 -3.40
CA ARG A 196 -6.28 4.38 -3.80
C ARG A 196 -5.71 3.10 -4.44
N ARG A 197 -4.75 3.24 -5.36
CA ARG A 197 -4.09 2.08 -5.98
C ARG A 197 -3.29 1.27 -4.98
N ASN A 198 -2.62 1.94 -4.03
CA ASN A 198 -1.87 1.26 -2.99
C ASN A 198 -2.80 0.43 -2.09
N ASP A 199 -3.95 0.98 -1.70
CA ASP A 199 -4.95 0.25 -0.90
C ASP A 199 -5.51 -0.98 -1.66
N GLU A 200 -5.78 -0.83 -2.97
CA GLU A 200 -6.23 -1.92 -3.83
C GLU A 200 -5.16 -3.02 -3.95
N LEU A 201 -3.89 -2.66 -4.16
CA LEU A 201 -2.77 -3.60 -4.21
C LEU A 201 -2.54 -4.31 -2.87
N LEU A 202 -2.67 -3.60 -1.75
CA LEU A 202 -2.57 -4.21 -0.42
C LEU A 202 -3.68 -5.23 -0.18
N ALA A 203 -4.91 -4.95 -0.63
CA ALA A 203 -6.02 -5.89 -0.55
C ALA A 203 -5.78 -7.14 -1.43
N GLU A 204 -5.28 -6.95 -2.66
CA GLU A 204 -4.94 -8.05 -3.57
C GLU A 204 -3.81 -8.93 -3.01
N LEU A 205 -2.73 -8.32 -2.50
CA LEU A 205 -1.64 -9.04 -1.84
C LEU A 205 -2.12 -9.80 -0.61
N GLY A 206 -3.04 -9.21 0.18
CA GLY A 206 -3.66 -9.88 1.32
C GLY A 206 -4.45 -11.12 0.90
N ALA A 207 -5.26 -11.03 -0.14
CA ALA A 207 -6.03 -12.15 -0.67
C ALA A 207 -5.13 -13.25 -1.23
N GLU A 208 -4.09 -12.90 -1.99
CA GLU A 208 -3.17 -13.89 -2.57
C GLU A 208 -2.33 -14.58 -1.49
N ARG A 209 -1.86 -13.84 -0.48
CA ARG A 209 -1.18 -14.43 0.67
C ARG A 209 -2.05 -15.44 1.41
N GLU A 210 -3.35 -15.16 1.55
CA GLU A 210 -4.28 -16.09 2.19
C GLU A 210 -4.50 -17.36 1.35
N LYS A 211 -4.64 -17.23 0.02
CA LYS A 211 -4.70 -18.40 -0.88
C LYS A 211 -3.44 -19.26 -0.78
N LEU A 212 -2.26 -18.63 -0.81
CA LEU A 212 -0.98 -19.34 -0.68
C LEU A 212 -0.87 -20.05 0.68
N ARG A 213 -1.34 -19.40 1.76
CA ARG A 213 -1.38 -20.00 3.08
C ARG A 213 -2.28 -21.24 3.10
N GLN A 214 -3.49 -21.14 2.54
CA GLN A 214 -4.43 -22.27 2.45
C GLN A 214 -3.88 -23.42 1.60
N ALA A 215 -3.28 -23.13 0.44
CA ALA A 215 -2.65 -24.14 -0.40
C ALA A 215 -1.48 -24.83 0.31
N ARG A 216 -0.65 -24.07 1.03
CA ARG A 216 0.44 -24.62 1.84
C ARG A 216 -0.09 -25.50 2.97
N ASP A 217 -1.10 -25.04 3.71
CA ASP A 217 -1.70 -25.80 4.81
C ASP A 217 -2.34 -27.10 4.30
N ALA A 218 -3.01 -27.07 3.14
CA ALA A 218 -3.56 -28.25 2.48
C ALA A 218 -2.47 -29.24 2.02
N ALA A 219 -1.38 -28.74 1.43
CA ALA A 219 -0.26 -29.57 1.01
C ALA A 219 0.42 -30.25 2.21
N VAL A 220 0.66 -29.51 3.30
CA VAL A 220 1.23 -30.04 4.54
C VAL A 220 0.29 -31.10 5.16
N ALA A 221 -1.02 -30.84 5.18
CA ALA A 221 -2.00 -31.81 5.69
C ALA A 221 -2.02 -33.09 4.85
N ALA A 222 -1.97 -32.98 3.52
CA ALA A 222 -1.90 -34.13 2.61
C ALA A 222 -0.62 -34.94 2.80
N ASP A 223 0.52 -34.27 2.99
CA ASP A 223 1.81 -34.93 3.23
C ASP A 223 1.83 -35.70 4.56
N LEU A 224 1.32 -35.07 5.63
CA LEU A 224 1.14 -35.73 6.93
C LEU A 224 0.18 -36.92 6.84
N ALA A 225 -0.91 -36.81 6.09
CA ALA A 225 -1.85 -37.91 5.87
C ALA A 225 -1.21 -39.07 5.11
N LYS A 226 -0.43 -38.78 4.06
CA LYS A 226 0.33 -39.78 3.29
C LYS A 226 1.34 -40.51 4.18
N SER A 227 2.10 -39.79 4.98
CA SER A 227 3.09 -40.37 5.90
C SER A 227 2.45 -41.27 6.95
N ARG A 228 1.31 -40.85 7.54
CA ARG A 228 0.54 -41.68 8.49
C ARG A 228 -0.03 -42.93 7.84
N PHE A 229 -0.59 -42.81 6.64
CA PHE A 229 -1.12 -43.93 5.88
C PHE A 229 -0.04 -44.98 5.59
N LEU A 230 1.13 -44.56 5.10
CA LEU A 230 2.25 -45.46 4.80
C LEU A 230 2.79 -46.14 6.06
N ALA A 231 2.89 -45.42 7.18
CA ALA A 231 3.31 -45.99 8.45
C ALA A 231 2.36 -47.08 8.95
N SER A 232 1.04 -46.84 8.87
CA SER A 232 0.02 -47.84 9.25
C SER A 232 0.03 -49.04 8.30
N ALA A 233 -0.02 -48.80 6.99
CA ALA A 233 -0.01 -49.86 5.98
C ALA A 233 1.26 -50.73 6.09
N SER A 234 2.40 -50.15 6.45
CA SER A 234 3.64 -50.91 6.70
C SER A 234 3.45 -51.97 7.80
N HIS A 235 2.82 -51.59 8.91
CA HIS A 235 2.59 -52.48 10.03
C HIS A 235 1.64 -53.60 9.63
N ASP A 236 0.54 -53.24 8.97
CA ASP A 236 -0.51 -54.17 8.58
C ASP A 236 -0.08 -55.15 7.49
N LEU A 237 0.89 -54.77 6.63
CA LEU A 237 1.47 -55.66 5.62
C LEU A 237 2.57 -56.57 6.19
N ARG A 238 3.27 -56.14 7.25
CA ARG A 238 4.31 -56.97 7.89
C ARG A 238 3.72 -58.18 8.61
N GLN A 239 2.58 -58.03 9.28
CA GLN A 239 1.92 -59.12 10.00
C GLN A 239 1.61 -60.35 9.11
N PRO A 240 0.90 -60.22 7.97
CA PRO A 240 0.60 -61.37 7.12
C PRO A 240 1.85 -61.97 6.47
N LEU A 241 2.85 -61.14 6.13
CA LEU A 241 4.13 -61.64 5.62
C LEU A 241 4.87 -62.47 6.68
N GLN A 242 4.91 -62.01 7.94
CA GLN A 242 5.48 -62.78 9.04
C GLN A 242 4.73 -64.11 9.25
N SER A 243 3.41 -64.10 9.16
CA SER A 243 2.61 -65.33 9.19
C SER A 243 2.94 -66.28 8.04
N LEU A 244 3.09 -65.78 6.81
CA LEU A 244 3.48 -66.58 5.65
C LEU A 244 4.89 -67.18 5.81
N MET A 245 5.84 -66.40 6.33
CA MET A 245 7.19 -66.89 6.62
C MET A 245 7.17 -68.02 7.66
N LEU A 246 6.45 -67.83 8.78
CA LEU A 246 6.29 -68.85 9.83
C LEU A 246 5.62 -70.13 9.29
N ASN A 247 4.54 -69.98 8.51
CA ASN A 247 3.83 -71.10 7.90
C ASN A 247 4.70 -71.85 6.89
N SER A 248 5.47 -71.13 6.05
CA SER A 248 6.40 -71.77 5.11
C SER A 248 7.52 -72.54 5.84
N GLY A 249 8.06 -71.98 6.93
CA GLY A 249 9.08 -72.64 7.75
C GLY A 249 8.53 -73.82 8.58
N ALA A 250 7.24 -73.81 8.90
CA ALA A 250 6.56 -74.97 9.48
C ALA A 250 6.31 -76.06 8.44
N LEU A 251 5.87 -75.68 7.23
CA LEU A 251 5.68 -76.59 6.10
C LEU A 251 6.99 -77.27 5.69
N ALA A 252 8.11 -76.53 5.67
CA ALA A 252 9.44 -77.07 5.38
C ALA A 252 9.94 -78.11 6.40
N ARG A 253 9.33 -78.18 7.59
CA ARG A 253 9.66 -79.15 8.66
C ARG A 253 8.76 -80.39 8.66
N GLN A 254 7.74 -80.44 7.82
CA GLN A 254 6.88 -81.62 7.65
C GLN A 254 7.59 -82.70 6.81
N PRO A 255 7.27 -83.99 7.00
CA PRO A 255 7.71 -85.05 6.12
C PRO A 255 7.04 -84.92 4.75
N LEU A 256 7.75 -84.31 3.80
CA LEU A 256 7.32 -84.11 2.41
C LEU A 256 8.07 -85.05 1.45
N ASP A 257 7.38 -85.54 0.42
CA ASP A 257 8.00 -86.23 -0.72
C ASP A 257 8.93 -85.30 -1.50
N ALA A 258 9.79 -85.86 -2.35
CA ALA A 258 10.83 -85.12 -3.05
C ALA A 258 10.28 -84.02 -3.96
N SER A 259 9.11 -84.21 -4.59
CA SER A 259 8.52 -83.22 -5.49
C SER A 259 7.90 -82.06 -4.69
N THR A 260 7.15 -82.37 -3.63
CA THR A 260 6.50 -81.37 -2.78
C THR A 260 7.53 -80.57 -1.96
N ARG A 261 8.65 -81.19 -1.59
CA ARG A 261 9.77 -80.50 -0.92
C ARG A 261 10.40 -79.43 -1.81
N GLY A 262 10.59 -79.70 -3.10
CA GLY A 262 11.10 -78.72 -4.06
C GLY A 262 10.19 -77.49 -4.14
N ILE A 263 8.88 -77.71 -4.27
CA ILE A 263 7.87 -76.65 -4.31
C ILE A 263 7.85 -75.83 -3.01
N ALA A 264 7.95 -76.48 -1.84
CA ALA A 264 7.98 -75.79 -0.55
C ALA A 264 9.22 -74.90 -0.37
N VAL A 265 10.38 -75.34 -0.87
CA VAL A 265 11.63 -74.55 -0.88
C VAL A 265 11.49 -73.33 -1.80
N ASP A 266 10.96 -73.51 -3.01
CA ASP A 266 10.75 -72.41 -3.95
C ASP A 266 9.71 -71.40 -3.42
N MET A 267 8.64 -71.86 -2.77
CA MET A 267 7.67 -70.99 -2.10
C MET A 267 8.31 -70.19 -0.96
N ALA A 268 9.13 -70.82 -0.12
CA ALA A 268 9.81 -70.14 0.97
C ALA A 268 10.78 -69.07 0.45
N ALA A 269 11.54 -69.39 -0.60
CA ALA A 269 12.44 -68.44 -1.26
C ALA A 269 11.66 -67.26 -1.90
N GLY A 270 10.49 -67.54 -2.50
CA GLY A 270 9.60 -66.52 -3.05
C GLY A 270 9.00 -65.59 -1.98
N ILE A 271 8.53 -66.14 -0.85
CA ILE A 271 8.01 -65.36 0.29
C ILE A 271 9.11 -64.50 0.90
N GLU A 272 10.33 -65.02 1.03
CA GLU A 272 11.48 -64.27 1.55
C GLU A 272 11.89 -63.13 0.60
N ALA A 273 11.89 -63.37 -0.71
CA ALA A 273 12.15 -62.34 -1.71
C ALA A 273 11.08 -61.24 -1.69
N LEU A 274 9.80 -61.61 -1.62
CA LEU A 274 8.68 -60.69 -1.49
C LEU A 274 8.83 -59.82 -0.23
N GLY A 275 9.22 -60.44 0.88
CA GLY A 275 9.46 -59.75 2.13
C GLY A 275 10.55 -58.70 2.03
N ARG A 276 11.69 -59.06 1.43
CA ARG A 276 12.79 -58.10 1.21
C ARG A 276 12.39 -56.94 0.29
N MET A 277 11.63 -57.19 -0.77
CA MET A 277 11.16 -56.13 -1.66
C MET A 277 10.17 -55.20 -0.97
N LEU A 278 9.24 -55.76 -0.19
CA LEU A 278 8.28 -54.98 0.58
C LEU A 278 8.99 -54.12 1.63
N GLU A 279 9.92 -54.69 2.40
CA GLU A 279 10.68 -53.95 3.42
C GLU A 279 11.48 -52.81 2.78
N GLY A 280 12.15 -53.06 1.65
CA GLY A 280 12.89 -52.02 0.93
C GLY A 280 11.99 -50.91 0.37
N LEU A 281 10.83 -51.24 -0.17
CA LEU A 281 9.86 -50.25 -0.67
C LEU A 281 9.31 -49.38 0.48
N LEU A 282 9.02 -50.00 1.63
CA LEU A 282 8.53 -49.28 2.81
C LEU A 282 9.63 -48.42 3.46
N ASP A 283 10.88 -48.88 3.48
CA ASP A 283 12.01 -48.10 3.98
C ASP A 283 12.26 -46.85 3.12
N ILE A 284 12.23 -46.97 1.79
CA ILE A 284 12.31 -45.82 0.87
C ILE A 284 11.15 -44.85 1.13
N SER A 285 9.94 -45.38 1.29
CA SER A 285 8.74 -44.58 1.54
C SER A 285 8.81 -43.83 2.89
N ARG A 286 9.40 -44.44 3.94
CA ARG A 286 9.65 -43.81 5.24
C ARG A 286 10.75 -42.73 5.19
N LEU A 287 11.79 -42.97 4.39
CA LEU A 287 12.87 -42.01 4.16
C LEU A 287 12.36 -40.77 3.40
N ASP A 288 11.59 -40.95 2.32
CA ASP A 288 10.98 -39.86 1.55
C ASP A 288 9.98 -39.06 2.40
N ALA A 289 9.26 -39.71 3.32
CA ALA A 289 8.37 -39.07 4.28
C ALA A 289 9.09 -38.31 5.41
N GLY A 290 10.43 -38.33 5.46
CA GLY A 290 11.22 -37.68 6.52
C GLY A 290 11.00 -38.26 7.92
N SER A 291 10.38 -39.44 8.02
CA SER A 291 9.99 -40.08 9.30
C SER A 291 11.13 -40.82 10.00
N VAL A 292 12.32 -40.85 9.40
CA VAL A 292 13.52 -41.48 9.95
C VAL A 292 14.40 -40.40 10.62
N GLY A 293 14.26 -40.26 11.93
CA GLY A 293 15.12 -39.36 12.72
C GLY A 293 16.51 -39.97 12.94
N ALA A 294 17.56 -39.26 12.55
CA ALA A 294 18.94 -39.67 12.82
C ALA A 294 19.36 -39.26 14.25
N GLU A 295 19.65 -40.25 15.11
CA GLU A 295 20.25 -39.98 16.42
C GLU A 295 21.77 -39.81 16.31
N LEU A 296 22.24 -38.59 16.53
CA LEU A 296 23.66 -38.27 16.66
C LEU A 296 24.19 -38.80 18.00
N ARG A 297 25.00 -39.85 17.97
CA ARG A 297 25.65 -40.46 19.14
C ARG A 297 27.10 -40.79 18.83
N SER A 298 27.97 -40.83 19.85
CA SER A 298 29.37 -41.22 19.64
C SER A 298 29.46 -42.71 19.35
N LEU A 299 30.16 -43.07 18.27
CA LEU A 299 30.28 -44.44 17.77
C LEU A 299 31.74 -44.84 17.78
N ARG A 300 32.07 -46.03 18.29
CA ARG A 300 33.41 -46.61 18.10
C ARG A 300 33.50 -47.22 16.70
N LEU A 301 34.08 -46.48 15.76
CA LEU A 301 34.21 -46.87 14.35
C LEU A 301 34.81 -48.28 14.17
N ALA A 302 35.82 -48.62 14.97
CA ALA A 302 36.47 -49.94 14.94
C ALA A 302 35.47 -51.09 15.20
N ARG A 303 34.50 -50.89 16.11
CA ARG A 303 33.50 -51.90 16.43
C ARG A 303 32.44 -52.03 15.33
N LEU A 304 32.06 -50.91 14.71
CA LEU A 304 31.12 -50.89 13.59
C LEU A 304 31.71 -51.62 12.37
N LEU A 305 32.95 -51.29 12.00
CA LEU A 305 33.65 -51.89 10.87
C LEU A 305 33.94 -53.38 11.11
N ALA A 306 34.30 -53.77 12.33
CA ALA A 306 34.45 -55.18 12.68
C ALA A 306 33.13 -55.95 12.50
N GLY A 307 32.00 -55.35 12.88
CA GLY A 307 30.67 -55.92 12.69
C GLY A 307 30.23 -56.04 11.22
N MET A 308 30.57 -55.07 10.38
CA MET A 308 30.30 -55.15 8.94
C MET A 308 31.17 -56.21 8.26
N CYS A 309 32.45 -56.30 8.64
CA CYS A 309 33.37 -57.30 8.11
C CYS A 309 32.94 -58.72 8.50
N SER A 310 32.45 -58.94 9.71
CA SER A 310 31.93 -60.25 10.12
C SER A 310 30.63 -60.62 9.38
N ALA A 311 29.70 -59.66 9.22
CA ALA A 311 28.45 -59.88 8.50
C ALA A 311 28.64 -60.17 6.99
N SER A 312 29.63 -59.54 6.35
CA SER A 312 29.94 -59.80 4.92
C SER A 312 30.61 -61.17 4.69
N LYS A 313 31.37 -61.67 5.67
CA LYS A 313 32.05 -62.97 5.58
C LYS A 313 31.06 -64.15 5.53
N GLY A 314 29.90 -64.04 6.16
CA GLY A 314 28.85 -65.07 6.13
C GLY A 314 28.08 -65.16 4.80
N ARG A 315 28.23 -64.18 3.90
CA ARG A 315 27.49 -64.09 2.62
C ARG A 315 28.35 -64.39 1.39
N ARG A 316 29.64 -64.73 1.57
CA ARG A 316 30.51 -65.17 0.48
C ARG A 316 30.17 -66.61 0.09
N ALA A 317 29.73 -66.81 -1.15
CA ALA A 317 29.77 -68.13 -1.77
C ALA A 317 31.24 -68.61 -1.80
N PRO A 318 31.50 -69.89 -1.50
CA PRO A 318 32.86 -70.43 -1.47
C PRO A 318 33.43 -70.42 -2.89
N GLY A 319 34.28 -69.45 -3.19
CA GLY A 319 34.93 -69.34 -4.51
C GLY A 319 35.54 -67.96 -4.83
N ASP A 320 35.12 -66.88 -4.16
CA ASP A 320 35.58 -65.55 -4.54
C ASP A 320 36.82 -65.09 -3.74
N SER A 321 38.00 -65.44 -4.28
CA SER A 321 39.30 -65.00 -3.78
C SER A 321 39.60 -63.56 -4.20
N GLY A 322 39.24 -62.62 -3.33
CA GLY A 322 40.02 -61.40 -3.09
C GLY A 322 40.12 -60.39 -4.23
N SER A 323 39.10 -59.55 -4.42
CA SER A 323 39.30 -58.24 -5.03
C SER A 323 40.10 -57.35 -4.07
N SER A 324 41.37 -57.06 -4.39
CA SER A 324 42.15 -56.04 -3.70
C SER A 324 41.53 -54.66 -3.93
N TRP A 325 40.79 -54.15 -2.94
CA TRP A 325 40.29 -52.78 -2.98
C TRP A 325 41.47 -51.84 -2.68
N SER A 326 41.97 -51.15 -3.70
CA SER A 326 42.98 -50.10 -3.53
C SER A 326 42.26 -48.78 -3.23
N ALA A 327 42.50 -48.23 -2.04
CA ALA A 327 41.92 -46.94 -1.66
C ALA A 327 42.46 -45.82 -2.58
N PRO A 328 41.61 -44.93 -3.12
CA PRO A 328 42.07 -43.76 -3.84
C PRO A 328 42.88 -42.86 -2.90
N ARG A 329 44.12 -42.55 -3.28
CA ARG A 329 44.96 -41.62 -2.53
C ARG A 329 44.41 -40.20 -2.70
N ARG A 330 44.08 -39.58 -1.56
CA ARG A 330 43.74 -38.16 -1.32
C ARG A 330 42.32 -37.73 -1.69
N TRP A 331 41.50 -37.55 -0.66
CA TRP A 331 40.47 -36.50 -0.63
C TRP A 331 41.13 -35.26 -0.03
N ARG A 332 41.26 -34.19 -0.82
CA ARG A 332 41.53 -32.83 -0.33
C ARG A 332 40.20 -32.11 -0.20
#